data_AF-A0A956GAM8-F1
#
_entry.id   AF-A0A956GAM8-F1
#
_cell.length_a   1.000
_cell.length_b   1.000
_cell.length_c   1.000
_cell.angle_alpha   90.00
_cell.angle_beta   90.00
_cell.angle_gamma   90.00
#
_symmetry.space_group_name_H-M   'P 1'
#
loop_
_entity.id
_entity.type
_entity.pdbx_description
1 polymer ?
#
loop_
_entity_poly.entity_id
_entity_poly.type
_entity_poly.pdbx_seq_one_letter_code
_entity_poly.pdbx_strand_id
1 'polypeptide(L)'
;MVVGFCERARRTRARRYCKLSQSLLGGALLALASCQGADIESETPPQRVAQASFELSSISCSESKDTGYTSGKSFSITVVTVDGKKVERDTANAYYVMAQAAAKAGVNLKVVSGFRTNAEQTYLYNCYKNCNCNNCNLAAKPGYSNHQSGHALDLNASASGVYNWLSANGAKFGFKRTVPSENWHWEWWGGGPGGGPCGKSPLCPASGKTTICIDKSKIGTCDNGHLSTGDCGAFGAYCSTAGVTKARCVSVFCVKDEKAVPKAHDVCIPDNKAAHCDNAGALTSVVTCSKSEKCAVEDGLAVCVDPSKVPADSGASADSTDDGGALAPDFDQTPAPDNGFGVGSDSGSSVGVGAGEDAGPGGANGASLQGSGCQVAGAELSAQPLLLGLLLAALLTLGRRRRRHHHAPSLRRRDASCRAR
;
A
#
# COMPACT_ATOMS: atom_id res chain seq x y z
N MET A 1 -60.12 6.06 16.67
CA MET A 1 -60.44 6.85 15.47
C MET A 1 -59.25 7.73 15.13
N VAL A 2 -58.75 7.64 13.89
CA VAL A 2 -57.72 8.48 13.20
C VAL A 2 -56.32 8.47 13.84
N VAL A 3 -55.28 7.73 13.44
CA VAL A 3 -54.55 7.51 12.15
C VAL A 3 -54.07 8.80 11.47
N GLY A 4 -52.76 9.11 11.62
CA GLY A 4 -52.02 10.11 10.84
C GLY A 4 -50.68 9.54 10.39
N PHE A 5 -50.54 9.29 9.09
CA PHE A 5 -49.44 8.57 8.44
C PHE A 5 -48.26 9.46 8.08
N CYS A 6 -47.09 8.82 8.03
CA CYS A 6 -45.80 9.30 7.54
C CYS A 6 -45.81 9.44 6.01
N GLU A 7 -45.42 10.60 5.47
CA GLU A 7 -45.33 10.81 4.02
C GLU A 7 -43.87 10.71 3.53
N ARG A 8 -43.69 9.87 2.52
CA ARG A 8 -42.43 9.40 1.94
C ARG A 8 -42.24 10.09 0.58
N ALA A 9 -41.21 10.89 0.42
CA ALA A 9 -40.85 11.50 -0.87
C ALA A 9 -40.40 10.43 -1.89
N ARG A 10 -41.08 10.34 -3.04
CA ARG A 10 -40.63 9.61 -4.24
C ARG A 10 -40.59 10.53 -5.45
N ARG A 11 -39.40 10.61 -6.04
CA ARG A 11 -39.02 10.63 -7.46
C ARG A 11 -40.09 11.11 -8.46
N THR A 12 -39.88 12.31 -9.02
CA THR A 12 -40.50 12.76 -10.27
C THR A 12 -39.69 12.27 -11.49
N ARG A 13 -40.33 11.46 -12.35
CA ARG A 13 -39.99 11.31 -13.78
C ARG A 13 -41.12 11.97 -14.56
N ALA A 14 -40.85 13.06 -15.28
CA ALA A 14 -41.77 13.66 -16.23
C ALA A 14 -41.36 13.25 -17.66
N ARG A 15 -42.19 12.43 -18.30
CA ARG A 15 -42.17 12.18 -19.76
C ARG A 15 -42.92 13.31 -20.45
N ARG A 16 -42.36 13.84 -21.54
CA ARG A 16 -42.96 14.89 -22.38
C ARG A 16 -44.15 14.31 -23.16
N TYR A 17 -45.25 15.06 -23.18
CA TYR A 17 -46.45 14.81 -23.97
C TYR A 17 -46.24 15.21 -25.43
N CYS A 18 -46.75 14.41 -26.36
CA CYS A 18 -47.03 14.80 -27.73
C CYS A 18 -48.57 14.77 -27.89
N LYS A 19 -49.20 15.92 -28.14
CA LYS A 19 -50.61 16.01 -28.54
C LYS A 19 -50.65 16.51 -29.97
N LEU A 20 -51.15 15.68 -30.88
CA LEU A 20 -51.70 16.12 -32.16
C LEU A 20 -53.12 16.65 -31.92
N SER A 21 -53.44 17.80 -32.51
CA SER A 21 -54.81 18.15 -32.86
C SER A 21 -54.79 18.84 -34.23
N GLN A 22 -55.60 18.30 -35.13
CA GLN A 22 -55.94 18.88 -36.43
C GLN A 22 -56.93 20.05 -36.25
N SER A 23 -56.79 21.10 -37.06
CA SER A 23 -57.92 21.68 -37.81
C SER A 23 -57.45 22.75 -38.82
N LEU A 24 -58.17 22.78 -39.93
CA LEU A 24 -57.92 23.52 -41.18
C LEU A 24 -58.16 25.03 -41.07
N LEU A 25 -57.42 25.79 -41.90
CA LEU A 25 -57.75 27.01 -42.69
C LEU A 25 -56.40 27.65 -43.05
N GLY A 26 -55.89 27.54 -44.28
CA GLY A 26 -56.30 28.36 -45.42
C GLY A 26 -55.35 29.56 -45.55
N GLY A 27 -54.43 29.54 -46.52
CA GLY A 27 -53.61 30.70 -46.88
C GLY A 27 -52.12 30.39 -47.08
N ALA A 28 -51.68 30.41 -48.33
CA ALA A 28 -50.29 30.26 -48.73
C ALA A 28 -49.44 31.45 -48.23
N LEU A 29 -48.39 31.16 -47.46
CA LEU A 29 -47.23 32.03 -47.33
C LEU A 29 -45.97 31.17 -47.44
N LEU A 30 -45.18 31.41 -48.49
CA LEU A 30 -43.80 30.99 -48.58
C LEU A 30 -43.03 31.59 -47.38
N ALA A 31 -42.51 30.74 -46.51
CA ALA A 31 -41.46 31.10 -45.56
C ALA A 31 -40.31 30.10 -45.72
N LEU A 32 -39.17 30.60 -46.18
CA LEU A 32 -37.90 29.90 -46.25
C LEU A 32 -37.48 29.52 -44.82
N ALA A 33 -37.53 28.23 -44.50
CA ALA A 33 -36.94 27.71 -43.27
C ALA A 33 -35.45 27.45 -43.52
N SER A 34 -34.61 28.33 -42.99
CA SER A 34 -33.17 28.12 -42.85
C SER A 34 -32.92 26.96 -41.88
N CYS A 35 -32.31 25.87 -42.33
CA CYS A 35 -31.78 24.84 -41.46
C CYS A 35 -30.57 25.40 -40.71
N GLN A 36 -30.71 25.68 -39.41
CA GLN A 36 -29.56 25.84 -38.51
C GLN A 36 -29.23 24.46 -37.92
N GLY A 37 -27.95 24.12 -38.00
CA GLY A 37 -27.38 22.83 -37.66
C GLY A 37 -27.59 22.45 -36.20
N ALA A 38 -27.71 21.15 -35.96
CA ALA A 38 -27.67 20.56 -34.64
C ALA A 38 -26.27 20.76 -34.05
N ASP A 39 -26.20 21.45 -32.92
CA ASP A 39 -25.03 21.44 -32.05
C ASP A 39 -24.83 20.02 -31.52
N ILE A 40 -23.71 19.40 -31.89
CA ILE A 40 -23.23 18.17 -31.29
C ILE A 40 -22.73 18.53 -29.89
N GLU A 41 -23.53 18.23 -28.86
CA GLU A 41 -23.04 18.21 -27.49
C GLU A 41 -21.95 17.14 -27.38
N SER A 42 -20.71 17.61 -27.32
CA SER A 42 -19.51 16.84 -26.97
C SER A 42 -19.74 16.08 -25.66
N GLU A 43 -19.94 14.78 -25.74
CA GLU A 43 -19.91 13.89 -24.57
C GLU A 43 -18.55 14.01 -23.89
N THR A 44 -18.55 14.64 -22.70
CA THR A 44 -17.39 14.71 -21.82
C THR A 44 -16.93 13.29 -21.47
N PRO A 45 -15.65 12.92 -21.70
CA PRO A 45 -15.15 11.59 -21.37
C PRO A 45 -15.36 11.30 -19.87
N PRO A 46 -15.65 10.04 -19.50
CA PRO A 46 -15.82 9.67 -18.10
C PRO A 46 -14.54 10.03 -17.33
N GLN A 47 -14.68 10.98 -16.41
CA GLN A 47 -13.60 11.37 -15.51
C GLN A 47 -13.17 10.13 -14.74
N ARG A 48 -11.96 9.65 -15.05
CA ARG A 48 -11.26 8.61 -14.30
C ARG A 48 -11.22 9.06 -12.85
N VAL A 49 -11.97 8.38 -11.98
CA VAL A 49 -11.92 8.62 -10.53
C VAL A 49 -10.47 8.44 -10.14
N ALA A 50 -9.80 9.55 -9.80
CA ALA A 50 -8.43 9.51 -9.32
C ALA A 50 -8.42 8.53 -8.14
N GLN A 51 -7.68 7.43 -8.27
CA GLN A 51 -7.39 6.58 -7.12
C GLN A 51 -6.68 7.48 -6.12
N ALA A 52 -7.38 7.88 -5.08
CA ALA A 52 -6.75 8.51 -3.94
C ALA A 52 -5.73 7.49 -3.44
N SER A 53 -4.45 7.77 -3.64
CA SER A 53 -3.36 7.08 -2.97
C SER A 53 -3.58 7.32 -1.49
N PHE A 54 -4.27 6.40 -0.83
CA PHE A 54 -4.41 6.42 0.61
C PHE A 54 -3.00 6.30 1.16
N GLU A 55 -2.53 7.34 1.84
CA GLU A 55 -1.36 7.24 2.71
C GLU A 55 -1.63 6.10 3.69
N LEU A 56 -1.01 4.96 3.42
CA LEU A 56 -0.94 3.82 4.33
C LEU A 56 -0.49 4.34 5.69
N SER A 57 -1.00 3.75 6.77
CA SER A 57 -0.63 4.12 8.14
C SER A 57 0.89 4.33 8.25
N SER A 58 1.29 5.50 8.70
CA SER A 58 2.72 5.85 8.78
C SER A 58 3.35 5.06 9.91
N ILE A 59 4.21 4.10 9.57
CA ILE A 59 4.94 3.27 10.54
C ILE A 59 6.41 3.67 10.57
N SER A 60 6.93 3.94 11.76
CA SER A 60 8.36 4.15 12.01
C SER A 60 8.85 3.05 12.93
N CYS A 61 9.78 2.23 12.44
CA CYS A 61 10.35 1.11 13.19
C CYS A 61 11.49 1.53 14.14
N SER A 62 11.63 2.82 14.46
CA SER A 62 12.52 3.26 15.53
C SER A 62 12.05 2.69 16.86
N GLU A 63 12.75 1.67 17.34
CA GLU A 63 12.42 0.97 18.58
C GLU A 63 12.88 1.75 19.82
N SER A 64 12.04 1.76 20.84
CA SER A 64 12.39 2.20 22.20
C SER A 64 11.83 1.24 23.24
N LYS A 65 12.44 1.22 24.42
CA LYS A 65 11.96 0.42 25.56
C LYS A 65 11.05 1.26 26.45
N ASP A 66 9.97 0.65 26.93
CA ASP A 66 9.05 1.24 27.90
C ASP A 66 8.62 0.17 28.93
N THR A 67 7.73 0.53 29.85
CA THR A 67 7.18 -0.39 30.86
C THR A 67 5.69 -0.66 30.60
N GLY A 68 5.39 -1.88 30.16
CA GLY A 68 4.03 -2.38 29.99
C GLY A 68 3.45 -2.94 31.29
N TYR A 69 2.12 -3.12 31.32
CA TYR A 69 1.40 -3.71 32.44
C TYR A 69 0.30 -4.66 31.97
N THR A 70 0.23 -5.84 32.59
CA THR A 70 -0.88 -6.79 32.44
C THR A 70 -1.34 -7.24 33.82
N SER A 71 -2.63 -7.05 34.12
CA SER A 71 -3.23 -7.43 35.41
C SER A 71 -2.43 -6.92 36.63
N GLY A 72 -1.94 -5.68 36.56
CA GLY A 72 -1.16 -5.03 37.62
C GLY A 72 0.33 -5.39 37.66
N LYS A 73 0.80 -6.37 36.87
CA LYS A 73 2.22 -6.77 36.80
C LYS A 73 2.93 -6.01 35.69
N SER A 74 4.07 -5.39 36.01
CA SER A 74 4.90 -4.70 35.02
C SER A 74 5.82 -5.64 34.24
N PHE A 75 6.15 -5.25 33.02
CA PHE A 75 7.13 -5.94 32.17
C PHE A 75 7.80 -4.94 31.22
N SER A 76 8.98 -5.30 30.67
CA SER A 76 9.63 -4.49 29.65
C SER A 76 8.97 -4.73 28.29
N ILE A 77 8.64 -3.64 27.59
CA ILE A 77 8.02 -3.67 26.27
C ILE A 77 8.88 -2.91 25.26
N THR A 78 8.93 -3.38 24.01
CA THR A 78 9.51 -2.63 22.88
C THR A 78 8.38 -1.95 22.13
N VAL A 79 8.46 -0.63 21.98
CA VAL A 79 7.47 0.16 21.22
C VAL A 79 8.10 0.82 20.01
N VAL A 80 7.30 0.92 18.95
CA VAL A 80 7.54 1.67 17.72
C VAL A 80 6.46 2.73 17.57
N THR A 81 6.47 3.50 16.47
CA THR A 81 5.44 4.53 16.22
C THR A 81 4.58 4.17 15.01
N VAL A 82 3.25 4.24 15.17
CA VAL A 82 2.27 4.09 14.08
C VAL A 82 1.28 5.24 14.15
N ASP A 83 1.12 6.01 13.07
CA ASP A 83 0.25 7.20 13.01
C ASP A 83 0.53 8.22 14.15
N GLY A 84 1.80 8.33 14.52
CA GLY A 84 2.26 9.18 15.63
C GLY A 84 1.92 8.64 17.03
N LYS A 85 1.43 7.40 17.15
CA LYS A 85 1.10 6.73 18.41
C LYS A 85 2.15 5.68 18.75
N LYS A 86 2.52 5.57 20.02
CA LYS A 86 3.32 4.43 20.50
C LYS A 86 2.52 3.15 20.33
N VAL A 87 3.12 2.11 19.77
CA VAL A 87 2.51 0.78 19.62
C VAL A 87 3.56 -0.28 19.91
N GLU A 88 3.18 -1.39 20.54
CA GLU A 88 4.08 -2.53 20.73
C GLU A 88 4.54 -3.06 19.36
N ARG A 89 5.83 -3.40 19.22
CA ARG A 89 6.44 -3.72 17.93
C ARG A 89 5.70 -4.83 17.16
N ASP A 90 5.37 -5.93 17.80
CA ASP A 90 4.76 -7.08 17.12
C ASP A 90 3.28 -6.81 16.79
N THR A 91 2.59 -6.06 17.63
CA THR A 91 1.25 -5.52 17.40
C THR A 91 1.25 -4.54 16.22
N ALA A 92 2.26 -3.68 16.10
CA ALA A 92 2.45 -2.77 14.98
C ALA A 92 2.68 -3.55 13.67
N ASN A 93 3.44 -4.64 13.73
CA ASN A 93 3.66 -5.52 12.59
C ASN A 93 2.37 -6.19 12.10
N ALA A 94 1.59 -6.75 13.03
CA ALA A 94 0.30 -7.34 12.69
C ALA A 94 -0.68 -6.29 12.13
N TYR A 95 -0.71 -5.10 12.75
CA TYR A 95 -1.53 -3.99 12.28
C TYR A 95 -1.14 -3.55 10.86
N TYR A 96 0.16 -3.44 10.55
CA TYR A 96 0.63 -3.07 9.22
C TYR A 96 0.08 -3.99 8.12
N VAL A 97 0.12 -5.30 8.35
CA VAL A 97 -0.36 -6.29 7.39
C VAL A 97 -1.88 -6.24 7.25
N MET A 98 -2.60 -6.05 8.36
CA MET A 98 -4.04 -5.81 8.34
C MET A 98 -4.41 -4.51 7.58
N ALA A 99 -3.68 -3.42 7.82
CA ALA A 99 -3.89 -2.13 7.18
C ALA A 99 -3.63 -2.17 5.67
N GLN A 100 -2.60 -2.90 5.22
CA GLN A 100 -2.38 -3.14 3.79
C GLN A 100 -3.53 -3.91 3.14
N ALA A 101 -4.05 -4.94 3.80
CA ALA A 101 -5.18 -5.70 3.27
C ALA A 101 -6.46 -4.85 3.22
N ALA A 102 -6.69 -3.99 4.23
CA ALA A 102 -7.79 -3.04 4.23
C ALA A 102 -7.66 -2.02 3.09
N ALA A 103 -6.46 -1.48 2.88
CA ALA A 103 -6.18 -0.52 1.81
C ALA A 103 -6.44 -1.11 0.42
N LYS A 104 -6.05 -2.37 0.18
CA LYS A 104 -6.38 -3.11 -1.06
C LYS A 104 -7.88 -3.28 -1.27
N ALA A 105 -8.68 -3.27 -0.20
CA ALA A 105 -10.13 -3.29 -0.23
C ALA A 105 -10.77 -1.88 -0.24
N GLY A 106 -9.98 -0.81 -0.39
CA GLY A 106 -10.45 0.58 -0.38
C GLY A 106 -10.83 1.12 1.01
N VAL A 107 -10.38 0.46 2.09
CA VAL A 107 -10.67 0.84 3.48
C VAL A 107 -9.40 1.38 4.15
N ASN A 108 -9.46 2.61 4.69
CA ASN A 108 -8.32 3.23 5.35
C ASN A 108 -8.39 3.09 6.87
N LEU A 109 -7.51 2.25 7.44
CA LEU A 109 -7.35 2.08 8.88
C LEU A 109 -6.35 3.10 9.43
N LYS A 110 -6.66 3.66 10.60
CA LYS A 110 -5.77 4.54 11.36
C LYS A 110 -5.76 4.19 12.84
N VAL A 111 -4.58 4.24 13.45
CA VAL A 111 -4.42 4.13 14.90
C VAL A 111 -4.75 5.48 15.54
N VAL A 112 -5.82 5.51 16.33
CA VAL A 112 -6.23 6.68 17.11
C VAL A 112 -5.53 6.70 18.48
N SER A 113 -5.37 5.51 19.07
CA SER A 113 -4.68 5.28 20.35
C SER A 113 -3.97 3.93 20.31
N GLY A 114 -2.77 3.86 20.89
CA GLY A 114 -1.97 2.64 20.95
C GLY A 114 -1.55 2.33 22.39
N PHE A 115 -0.29 1.96 22.58
CA PHE A 115 0.29 1.74 23.90
C PHE A 115 0.16 2.99 24.78
N ARG A 116 -0.31 2.79 26.02
CA ARG A 116 -0.36 3.83 27.06
C ARG A 116 0.63 3.50 28.17
N THR A 117 1.45 4.47 28.52
CA THR A 117 2.31 4.41 29.72
C THR A 117 1.46 4.42 31.00
N ASN A 118 2.05 4.03 32.12
CA ASN A 118 1.38 4.10 33.42
C ASN A 118 1.00 5.54 33.81
N ALA A 119 1.83 6.52 33.45
CA ALA A 119 1.56 7.94 33.71
C ALA A 119 0.34 8.44 32.94
N GLU A 120 0.25 8.12 31.63
CA GLU A 120 -0.91 8.45 30.81
C GLU A 120 -2.18 7.79 31.34
N GLN A 121 -2.11 6.50 31.73
CA GLN A 121 -3.26 5.83 32.31
C GLN A 121 -3.68 6.42 33.66
N THR A 122 -2.71 6.85 34.49
CA THR A 122 -2.96 7.53 35.77
C THR A 122 -3.69 8.85 35.56
N TYR A 123 -3.28 9.63 34.57
CA TYR A 123 -3.97 10.86 34.18
C TYR A 123 -5.43 10.57 33.79
N LEU A 124 -5.67 9.61 32.89
CA LEU A 124 -7.03 9.26 32.44
C LEU A 124 -7.92 8.72 33.57
N TYR A 125 -7.35 7.89 34.44
CA TYR A 125 -8.07 7.37 35.61
C TYR A 125 -8.46 8.48 36.59
N ASN A 126 -7.59 9.46 36.81
CA ASN A 126 -7.91 10.63 37.64
C ASN A 126 -8.98 11.52 36.99
N CYS A 127 -8.95 11.69 35.67
CA CYS A 127 -10.00 12.39 34.92
C CYS A 127 -11.38 11.74 35.14
N TYR A 128 -11.43 10.41 35.03
CA TYR A 128 -12.64 9.64 35.28
C TYR A 128 -13.13 9.81 36.72
N LYS A 129 -12.25 9.53 37.69
CA LYS A 129 -12.58 9.58 39.13
C LYS A 129 -13.12 10.92 39.61
N ASN A 130 -12.55 12.01 39.10
CA ASN A 130 -12.87 13.35 39.57
C ASN A 130 -13.81 14.09 38.62
N CYS A 131 -14.20 13.48 37.50
CA CYS A 131 -15.05 14.08 36.46
C CYS A 131 -14.54 15.47 36.00
N ASN A 132 -13.22 15.67 35.95
CA ASN A 132 -12.61 16.99 35.74
C ASN A 132 -11.90 17.14 34.38
N CYS A 133 -11.83 16.08 33.58
CA CYS A 133 -11.30 16.09 32.22
C CYS A 133 -11.81 14.88 31.43
N ASN A 134 -11.47 14.83 30.13
CA ASN A 134 -11.79 13.71 29.24
C ASN A 134 -13.27 13.28 29.26
N ASN A 135 -14.20 14.24 29.40
CA ASN A 135 -15.65 14.03 29.48
C ASN A 135 -16.10 12.99 30.52
N CYS A 136 -15.31 12.76 31.58
CA CYS A 136 -15.56 11.68 32.56
C CYS A 136 -15.65 10.29 31.91
N ASN A 137 -14.98 10.08 30.78
CA ASN A 137 -14.93 8.79 30.14
C ASN A 137 -14.35 7.75 31.10
N LEU A 138 -15.00 6.58 31.17
CA LEU A 138 -14.57 5.48 32.01
C LEU A 138 -13.12 5.09 31.67
N ALA A 139 -12.29 4.97 32.70
CA ALA A 139 -10.91 4.56 32.56
C ALA A 139 -10.57 3.48 33.59
N ALA A 140 -9.87 2.43 33.13
CA ALA A 140 -9.36 1.39 34.02
C ALA A 140 -8.31 1.96 35.00
N LYS A 141 -8.20 1.34 36.17
CA LYS A 141 -7.15 1.65 37.14
C LYS A 141 -5.77 1.47 36.50
N PRO A 142 -4.77 2.33 36.80
CA PRO A 142 -3.41 2.14 36.31
C PRO A 142 -2.86 0.76 36.66
N GLY A 143 -2.26 0.11 35.68
CA GLY A 143 -1.81 -1.29 35.71
C GLY A 143 -2.81 -2.30 35.15
N TYR A 144 -4.06 -1.90 34.89
CA TYR A 144 -5.16 -2.79 34.47
C TYR A 144 -5.81 -2.39 33.13
N SER A 145 -5.30 -1.35 32.46
CA SER A 145 -5.79 -0.97 31.13
C SER A 145 -5.17 -1.86 30.05
N ASN A 146 -5.99 -2.36 29.12
CA ASN A 146 -5.51 -3.20 28.02
C ASN A 146 -4.50 -2.47 27.12
N HIS A 147 -4.56 -1.14 27.02
CA HIS A 147 -3.53 -0.36 26.29
C HIS A 147 -2.16 -0.38 26.96
N GLN A 148 -2.08 -0.61 28.27
CA GLN A 148 -0.80 -0.77 28.94
C GLN A 148 -0.15 -2.13 28.64
N SER A 149 -0.91 -3.10 28.13
CA SER A 149 -0.33 -4.37 27.67
C SER A 149 0.43 -4.21 26.35
N GLY A 150 0.16 -3.13 25.60
CA GLY A 150 0.68 -2.93 24.25
C GLY A 150 -0.09 -3.65 23.14
N HIS A 151 -0.96 -4.60 23.51
CA HIS A 151 -1.74 -5.40 22.57
C HIS A 151 -3.02 -4.70 22.07
N ALA A 152 -3.46 -3.62 22.73
CA ALA A 152 -4.70 -2.91 22.37
C ALA A 152 -4.45 -1.68 21.49
N LEU A 153 -5.30 -1.54 20.47
CA LEU A 153 -5.38 -0.38 19.59
C LEU A 153 -6.82 0.15 19.58
N ASP A 154 -6.96 1.48 19.69
CA ASP A 154 -8.19 2.15 19.28
C ASP A 154 -8.03 2.55 17.81
N LEU A 155 -8.90 2.01 16.96
CA LEU A 155 -8.93 2.29 15.53
C LEU A 155 -10.05 3.28 15.19
N ASN A 156 -9.95 3.92 14.04
CA ASN A 156 -10.93 4.88 13.51
C ASN A 156 -12.27 4.22 13.06
N ALA A 157 -12.85 3.36 13.88
CA ALA A 157 -14.02 2.54 13.56
C ALA A 157 -15.29 3.33 13.22
N SER A 158 -15.38 4.60 13.60
CA SER A 158 -16.48 5.50 13.21
C SER A 158 -16.41 5.95 11.75
N ALA A 159 -15.26 5.81 11.09
CA ALA A 159 -15.11 6.12 9.68
C ALA A 159 -15.87 5.11 8.81
N SER A 160 -16.43 5.59 7.69
CA SER A 160 -17.26 4.79 6.79
C SER A 160 -16.53 3.51 6.34
N GLY A 161 -17.20 2.36 6.47
CA GLY A 161 -16.68 1.05 6.06
C GLY A 161 -15.66 0.40 6.99
N VAL A 162 -14.99 1.16 7.89
CA VAL A 162 -13.90 0.65 8.73
C VAL A 162 -14.38 -0.43 9.69
N TYR A 163 -15.41 -0.15 10.50
CA TYR A 163 -15.92 -1.14 11.46
C TYR A 163 -16.41 -2.42 10.78
N ASN A 164 -17.16 -2.29 9.68
CA ASN A 164 -17.68 -3.46 8.95
C ASN A 164 -16.53 -4.32 8.40
N TRP A 165 -15.49 -3.69 7.86
CA TRP A 165 -14.31 -4.40 7.36
C TRP A 165 -13.55 -5.10 8.50
N LEU A 166 -13.32 -4.40 9.62
CA LEU A 166 -12.66 -4.97 10.80
C LEU A 166 -13.46 -6.16 11.38
N SER A 167 -14.78 -6.02 11.48
CA SER A 167 -15.66 -7.10 11.96
C SER A 167 -15.59 -8.35 11.08
N ALA A 168 -15.45 -8.20 9.77
CA ALA A 168 -15.38 -9.31 8.83
C ALA A 168 -13.97 -9.91 8.68
N ASN A 169 -12.92 -9.13 8.94
CA ASN A 169 -11.55 -9.50 8.57
C ASN A 169 -10.53 -9.47 9.71
N GLY A 170 -10.75 -8.71 10.79
CA GLY A 170 -9.75 -8.50 11.85
C GLY A 170 -9.20 -9.79 12.45
N ALA A 171 -10.07 -10.80 12.65
CA ALA A 171 -9.67 -12.10 13.17
C ALA A 171 -8.66 -12.84 12.28
N LYS A 172 -8.69 -12.64 10.95
CA LYS A 172 -7.72 -13.23 10.00
C LYS A 172 -6.30 -12.72 10.25
N PHE A 173 -6.16 -11.57 10.89
CA PHE A 173 -4.89 -10.94 11.25
C PHE A 173 -4.58 -11.07 12.75
N GLY A 174 -5.34 -11.86 13.50
CA GLY A 174 -5.18 -12.05 14.95
C GLY A 174 -5.82 -10.98 15.82
N PHE A 175 -6.49 -9.97 15.24
CA PHE A 175 -7.17 -8.93 15.99
C PHE A 175 -8.56 -9.37 16.45
N LYS A 176 -8.89 -9.11 17.72
CA LYS A 176 -10.19 -9.39 18.32
C LYS A 176 -10.75 -8.16 18.99
N ARG A 177 -12.07 -7.98 18.87
CA ARG A 177 -12.79 -6.94 19.60
C ARG A 177 -13.17 -7.46 20.98
N THR A 178 -12.35 -7.14 21.96
CA THR A 178 -12.43 -7.69 23.34
C THR A 178 -13.35 -6.90 24.25
N VAL A 179 -13.70 -5.66 23.89
CA VAL A 179 -14.60 -4.79 24.65
C VAL A 179 -15.92 -4.62 23.86
N PRO A 180 -17.01 -5.32 24.22
CA PRO A 180 -18.24 -5.35 23.42
C PRO A 180 -18.93 -4.01 23.21
N SER A 181 -18.77 -3.06 24.13
CA SER A 181 -19.31 -1.69 24.03
C SER A 181 -18.47 -0.77 23.14
N GLU A 182 -17.25 -1.17 22.78
CA GLU A 182 -16.29 -0.32 22.08
C GLU A 182 -16.03 -0.92 20.70
N ASN A 183 -16.61 -0.31 19.67
CA ASN A 183 -16.41 -0.79 18.29
C ASN A 183 -15.02 -0.43 17.73
N TRP A 184 -14.33 0.52 18.37
CA TRP A 184 -12.99 0.99 18.06
C TRP A 184 -11.87 0.20 18.73
N HIS A 185 -12.14 -0.56 19.80
CA HIS A 185 -11.12 -1.22 20.61
C HIS A 185 -10.82 -2.63 20.10
N TRP A 186 -9.59 -2.85 19.61
CA TRP A 186 -9.14 -4.11 19.04
C TRP A 186 -7.82 -4.55 19.66
N GLU A 187 -7.72 -5.83 19.99
CA GLU A 187 -6.54 -6.42 20.62
C GLU A 187 -5.90 -7.50 19.77
N TRP A 188 -4.58 -7.52 19.71
CA TRP A 188 -3.79 -8.56 19.06
C TRP A 188 -2.95 -9.32 20.08
N TRP A 189 -3.24 -10.60 20.27
CA TRP A 189 -2.54 -11.48 21.21
C TRP A 189 -1.70 -12.56 20.49
N GLY A 190 -1.39 -12.34 19.22
CA GLY A 190 -0.74 -13.31 18.35
C GLY A 190 -1.65 -13.89 17.26
N GLY A 191 -1.03 -14.57 16.30
CA GLY A 191 -1.70 -15.15 15.13
C GLY A 191 -1.71 -14.22 13.91
N GLY A 192 -2.44 -14.65 12.86
CA GLY A 192 -2.44 -13.98 11.56
C GLY A 192 -1.21 -14.33 10.70
N PRO A 193 -1.09 -13.73 9.50
CA PRO A 193 -0.06 -14.10 8.52
C PRO A 193 1.37 -13.63 8.85
N GLY A 194 1.55 -12.78 9.88
CA GLY A 194 2.85 -12.15 10.17
C GLY A 194 3.35 -11.24 9.04
N GLY A 195 4.61 -10.82 9.08
CA GLY A 195 5.27 -10.08 7.98
C GLY A 195 5.24 -8.55 8.06
N GLY A 196 5.11 -7.98 9.26
CA GLY A 196 5.28 -6.53 9.44
C GLY A 196 6.74 -6.06 9.34
N PRO A 197 6.97 -4.75 9.15
CA PRO A 197 8.27 -4.21 8.75
C PRO A 197 9.25 -4.00 9.90
N CYS A 198 8.79 -4.10 11.15
CA CYS A 198 9.59 -3.81 12.34
C CYS A 198 10.19 -5.09 12.96
N GLY A 199 11.34 -4.97 13.60
CA GLY A 199 12.10 -6.09 14.15
C GLY A 199 13.28 -6.52 13.29
N LYS A 200 14.23 -7.22 13.92
CA LYS A 200 15.48 -7.68 13.28
C LYS A 200 15.27 -9.05 12.65
N SER A 201 15.55 -9.15 11.34
CA SER A 201 15.62 -10.42 10.64
C SER A 201 17.01 -11.03 10.79
N PRO A 202 17.13 -12.34 11.09
CA PRO A 202 18.41 -13.04 11.08
C PRO A 202 19.04 -13.10 9.67
N LEU A 203 18.26 -12.86 8.62
CA LEU A 203 18.76 -12.77 7.25
C LEU A 203 19.50 -11.45 6.99
N CYS A 204 19.28 -10.44 7.84
CA CYS A 204 19.88 -9.13 7.68
C CYS A 204 21.09 -8.93 8.59
N PRO A 205 22.16 -8.26 8.11
CA PRO A 205 23.25 -7.82 8.96
C PRO A 205 22.73 -6.84 10.01
N ALA A 206 23.30 -6.88 11.21
CA ALA A 206 22.85 -6.09 12.36
C ALA A 206 22.95 -4.57 12.15
N SER A 207 23.79 -4.11 11.21
CA SER A 207 23.98 -2.71 10.84
C SER A 207 24.17 -2.55 9.33
N GLY A 208 23.88 -1.36 8.81
CA GLY A 208 24.08 -1.00 7.40
C GLY A 208 22.89 -1.35 6.49
N LYS A 209 22.99 -0.90 5.23
CA LYS A 209 21.98 -1.14 4.19
C LYS A 209 22.50 -2.12 3.14
N THR A 210 21.71 -3.14 2.84
CA THR A 210 22.04 -4.10 1.76
C THR A 210 20.77 -4.70 1.17
N THR A 211 20.89 -5.39 0.04
CA THR A 211 19.83 -6.22 -0.51
C THR A 211 20.29 -7.67 -0.58
N ILE A 212 19.38 -8.59 -0.27
CA ILE A 212 19.60 -10.04 -0.24
C ILE A 212 18.55 -10.74 -1.10
N CYS A 213 18.82 -11.95 -1.56
CA CYS A 213 17.76 -12.82 -2.07
C CYS A 213 17.22 -13.68 -0.93
N ILE A 214 15.90 -13.60 -0.72
CA ILE A 214 15.20 -14.41 0.28
C ILE A 214 14.92 -15.78 -0.34
N ASP A 215 14.48 -15.79 -1.60
CA ASP A 215 14.35 -16.97 -2.45
C ASP A 215 14.57 -16.56 -3.92
N LYS A 216 14.34 -17.48 -4.87
CA LYS A 216 14.53 -17.25 -6.32
C LYS A 216 13.68 -16.10 -6.90
N SER A 217 12.59 -15.74 -6.23
CA SER A 217 11.59 -14.76 -6.68
C SER A 217 11.44 -13.57 -5.73
N LYS A 218 11.96 -13.65 -4.50
CA LYS A 218 11.82 -12.59 -3.50
C LYS A 218 13.14 -11.94 -3.15
N ILE A 219 13.16 -10.62 -3.28
CA ILE A 219 14.27 -9.78 -2.85
C ILE A 219 13.99 -9.21 -1.46
N GLY A 220 15.02 -9.17 -0.63
CA GLY A 220 15.01 -8.52 0.67
C GLY A 220 15.81 -7.23 0.64
N THR A 221 15.30 -6.15 1.20
CA THR A 221 16.06 -4.93 1.50
C THR A 221 16.28 -4.86 3.01
N CYS A 222 17.54 -4.91 3.40
CA CYS A 222 17.99 -4.83 4.78
C CYS A 222 18.39 -3.40 5.14
N ASP A 223 17.98 -2.94 6.33
CA ASP A 223 18.43 -1.69 6.95
C ASP A 223 18.62 -1.91 8.46
N ASN A 224 19.86 -1.96 8.92
CA ASN A 224 20.21 -2.13 10.33
C ASN A 224 19.50 -3.32 11.02
N GLY A 225 19.50 -4.47 10.35
CA GLY A 225 18.85 -5.70 10.81
C GLY A 225 17.38 -5.80 10.41
N HIS A 226 16.72 -4.73 9.97
CA HIS A 226 15.33 -4.79 9.52
C HIS A 226 15.24 -5.32 8.08
N LEU A 227 14.30 -6.24 7.83
CA LEU A 227 14.05 -6.81 6.51
C LEU A 227 12.72 -6.30 5.97
N SER A 228 12.76 -5.69 4.79
CA SER A 228 11.59 -5.46 3.94
C SER A 228 11.68 -6.37 2.72
N THR A 229 10.54 -6.83 2.19
CA THR A 229 10.51 -7.80 1.09
C THR A 229 9.88 -7.19 -0.16
N GLY A 230 10.48 -7.44 -1.32
CA GLY A 230 9.92 -7.21 -2.64
C GLY A 230 9.74 -8.53 -3.40
N ASP A 231 8.89 -8.50 -4.43
CA ASP A 231 8.56 -9.66 -5.26
C ASP A 231 9.08 -9.42 -6.68
N CYS A 232 10.21 -10.05 -7.03
CA CYS A 232 10.74 -10.06 -8.40
C CYS A 232 9.86 -10.93 -9.32
N GLY A 233 9.28 -12.01 -8.79
CA GLY A 233 8.44 -12.94 -9.55
C GLY A 233 7.19 -12.26 -10.13
N ALA A 234 6.58 -11.35 -9.37
CA ALA A 234 5.47 -10.52 -9.82
C ALA A 234 5.76 -9.70 -11.09
N PHE A 235 7.03 -9.49 -11.43
CA PHE A 235 7.47 -8.76 -12.62
C PHE A 235 8.20 -9.64 -13.65
N GLY A 236 8.08 -10.97 -13.55
CA GLY A 236 8.78 -11.89 -14.45
C GLY A 236 10.30 -11.78 -14.30
N ALA A 237 10.79 -11.72 -13.07
CA ALA A 237 12.22 -11.62 -12.77
C ALA A 237 12.65 -12.58 -11.67
N TYR A 238 13.91 -13.01 -11.73
CA TYR A 238 14.60 -13.72 -10.66
C TYR A 238 15.22 -12.73 -9.67
N CYS A 239 15.28 -13.07 -8.39
CA CYS A 239 16.23 -12.43 -7.50
C CYS A 239 17.62 -13.04 -7.73
N SER A 240 18.61 -12.21 -8.06
CA SER A 240 19.97 -12.66 -8.33
C SER A 240 21.03 -11.80 -7.63
N THR A 241 22.10 -12.46 -7.20
CA THR A 241 23.38 -11.86 -6.78
C THR A 241 24.50 -12.19 -7.76
N ALA A 242 24.18 -12.69 -8.97
CA ALA A 242 25.19 -13.08 -9.94
C ALA A 242 25.99 -11.85 -10.42
N GLY A 243 27.29 -11.86 -10.16
CA GLY A 243 28.22 -10.80 -10.54
C GLY A 243 28.18 -9.54 -9.67
N VAL A 244 27.39 -9.53 -8.58
CA VAL A 244 27.25 -8.37 -7.68
C VAL A 244 27.13 -8.79 -6.21
N THR A 245 27.43 -7.90 -5.28
CA THR A 245 27.33 -8.18 -3.83
C THR A 245 25.98 -7.84 -3.23
N LYS A 246 25.17 -7.04 -3.94
CA LYS A 246 23.81 -6.63 -3.56
C LYS A 246 22.82 -7.32 -4.48
N ALA A 247 21.81 -7.96 -3.91
CA ALA A 247 20.76 -8.59 -4.71
C ALA A 247 20.02 -7.58 -5.59
N ARG A 248 19.58 -8.04 -6.76
CA ARG A 248 18.76 -7.29 -7.72
C ARG A 248 17.74 -8.22 -8.39
N CYS A 249 16.63 -7.67 -8.85
CA CYS A 249 15.71 -8.40 -9.73
C CYS A 249 16.28 -8.38 -11.16
N VAL A 250 16.39 -9.55 -11.79
CA VAL A 250 16.93 -9.75 -13.14
C VAL A 250 15.86 -10.41 -13.98
N SER A 251 15.48 -9.80 -15.10
CA SER A 251 14.40 -10.28 -15.97
C SER A 251 14.69 -11.69 -16.49
N VAL A 252 13.66 -12.56 -16.50
CA VAL A 252 13.75 -13.91 -17.10
C VAL A 252 14.04 -13.90 -18.59
N PHE A 253 13.83 -12.75 -19.25
CA PHE A 253 14.16 -12.56 -20.67
C PHE A 253 15.64 -12.20 -20.89
N CYS A 254 16.32 -11.72 -19.84
CA CYS A 254 17.72 -11.29 -19.93
C CYS A 254 18.71 -12.35 -19.45
N VAL A 255 18.24 -13.38 -18.75
CA VAL A 255 19.07 -14.48 -18.26
C VAL A 255 18.26 -15.76 -18.24
N LYS A 256 18.94 -16.88 -18.47
CA LYS A 256 18.35 -18.22 -18.42
C LYS A 256 17.87 -18.63 -17.01
N ASP A 257 18.60 -18.22 -15.98
CA ASP A 257 18.39 -18.62 -14.58
C ASP A 257 18.96 -17.56 -13.62
N GLU A 258 18.68 -17.70 -12.32
CA GLU A 258 19.08 -16.75 -11.29
C GLU A 258 20.59 -16.69 -11.02
N LYS A 259 21.36 -17.67 -11.53
CA LYS A 259 22.81 -17.79 -11.30
C LYS A 259 23.62 -17.19 -12.45
N ALA A 260 23.00 -16.98 -13.60
CA ALA A 260 23.65 -16.36 -14.75
C ALA A 260 23.95 -14.88 -14.50
N VAL A 261 25.19 -14.47 -14.74
CA VAL A 261 25.59 -13.05 -14.69
C VAL A 261 24.98 -12.37 -15.92
N PRO A 262 24.08 -11.37 -15.74
CA PRO A 262 23.47 -10.68 -16.88
C PRO A 262 24.54 -9.92 -17.67
N LYS A 263 24.35 -9.89 -18.98
CA LYS A 263 25.18 -9.15 -19.93
C LYS A 263 24.27 -8.34 -20.83
N ALA A 264 24.74 -7.18 -21.28
CA ALA A 264 24.00 -6.40 -22.24
C ALA A 264 23.82 -7.17 -23.57
N HIS A 265 22.58 -7.28 -24.03
CA HIS A 265 22.22 -7.87 -25.33
C HIS A 265 20.78 -7.50 -25.65
N ASP A 266 20.40 -7.60 -26.91
CA ASP A 266 19.02 -7.37 -27.33
C ASP A 266 18.25 -8.68 -27.42
N VAL A 267 16.96 -8.61 -27.13
CA VAL A 267 16.08 -9.77 -27.04
C VAL A 267 14.69 -9.45 -27.59
N CYS A 268 14.08 -10.41 -28.26
CA CYS A 268 12.65 -10.38 -28.57
C CYS A 268 11.86 -10.97 -27.41
N ILE A 269 10.93 -10.20 -26.88
CA ILE A 269 10.04 -10.61 -25.77
C ILE A 269 8.61 -10.83 -26.30
N PRO A 270 7.73 -11.46 -25.51
CA PRO A 270 6.33 -11.69 -25.89
C PRO A 270 5.60 -10.41 -26.34
N ASP A 271 4.47 -10.61 -27.04
CA ASP A 271 3.67 -9.54 -27.64
C ASP A 271 4.38 -8.75 -28.75
N ASN A 272 5.29 -9.41 -29.48
CA ASN A 272 5.98 -8.85 -30.65
C ASN A 272 6.80 -7.59 -30.31
N LYS A 273 7.59 -7.65 -29.24
CA LYS A 273 8.38 -6.52 -28.74
C LYS A 273 9.86 -6.81 -28.84
N ALA A 274 10.62 -5.84 -29.34
CA ALA A 274 12.07 -5.79 -29.24
C ALA A 274 12.46 -5.06 -27.96
N ALA A 275 13.48 -5.53 -27.25
CA ALA A 275 13.96 -4.91 -26.02
C ALA A 275 15.47 -5.07 -25.87
N HIS A 276 16.06 -4.18 -25.07
CA HIS A 276 17.46 -4.25 -24.68
C HIS A 276 17.58 -4.70 -23.22
N CYS A 277 18.31 -5.78 -22.98
CA CYS A 277 18.75 -6.14 -21.64
C CYS A 277 20.02 -5.35 -21.32
N ASP A 278 20.04 -4.63 -20.20
CA ASP A 278 21.24 -3.94 -19.74
C ASP A 278 22.20 -4.89 -18.97
N ASN A 279 23.35 -4.37 -18.53
CA ASN A 279 24.32 -5.14 -17.73
C ASN A 279 23.83 -5.47 -16.30
N ALA A 280 22.68 -4.95 -15.89
CA ALA A 280 21.99 -5.35 -14.68
C ALA A 280 20.91 -6.42 -14.94
N GLY A 281 20.62 -6.71 -16.20
CA GLY A 281 19.56 -7.59 -16.67
C GLY A 281 18.17 -7.00 -16.45
N ALA A 282 18.07 -5.68 -16.45
CA ALA A 282 16.81 -4.97 -16.59
C ALA A 282 16.44 -4.85 -18.07
N LEU A 283 15.15 -4.98 -18.38
CA LEU A 283 14.63 -4.68 -19.70
C LEU A 283 14.51 -3.16 -19.87
N THR A 284 15.13 -2.66 -20.91
CA THR A 284 15.14 -1.26 -21.33
C THR A 284 14.77 -1.16 -22.80
N SER A 285 14.48 0.04 -23.29
CA SER A 285 14.23 0.30 -24.72
C SER A 285 13.17 -0.63 -25.35
N VAL A 286 12.09 -0.91 -24.62
CA VAL A 286 11.04 -1.83 -25.10
C VAL A 286 10.23 -1.17 -26.22
N VAL A 287 10.32 -1.72 -27.43
CA VAL A 287 9.62 -1.26 -28.63
C VAL A 287 8.61 -2.32 -29.06
N THR A 288 7.36 -1.92 -29.30
CA THR A 288 6.35 -2.83 -29.86
C THR A 288 6.39 -2.71 -31.38
N CYS A 289 6.61 -3.83 -32.07
CA CYS A 289 6.64 -3.85 -33.52
C CYS A 289 5.22 -3.63 -34.09
N SER A 290 5.14 -3.01 -35.27
CA SER A 290 3.85 -2.79 -35.92
C SER A 290 3.19 -4.12 -36.32
N LYS A 291 1.91 -4.08 -36.67
CA LYS A 291 1.17 -5.30 -37.06
C LYS A 291 1.74 -6.01 -38.29
N SER A 292 2.43 -5.26 -39.16
CA SER A 292 3.09 -5.76 -40.36
C SER A 292 4.53 -6.22 -40.11
N GLU A 293 5.08 -5.98 -38.91
CA GLU A 293 6.46 -6.33 -38.56
C GLU A 293 6.50 -7.46 -37.54
N LYS A 294 7.63 -8.17 -37.50
CA LYS A 294 7.96 -9.14 -36.46
C LYS A 294 9.24 -8.74 -35.76
N CYS A 295 9.30 -8.95 -34.45
CA CYS A 295 10.58 -8.87 -33.77
C CYS A 295 11.48 -10.02 -34.26
N ALA A 296 12.69 -9.67 -34.69
CA ALA A 296 13.76 -10.61 -35.00
C ALA A 296 15.06 -10.12 -34.37
N VAL A 297 15.98 -11.03 -34.08
CA VAL A 297 17.34 -10.68 -33.66
C VAL A 297 18.26 -10.81 -34.87
N GLU A 298 18.72 -9.69 -35.41
CA GLU A 298 19.65 -9.61 -36.55
C GLU A 298 20.98 -9.06 -36.07
N ASP A 299 22.08 -9.77 -36.33
CA ASP A 299 23.43 -9.40 -35.86
C ASP A 299 23.51 -9.09 -34.35
N GLY A 300 22.67 -9.75 -33.54
CA GLY A 300 22.60 -9.56 -32.09
C GLY A 300 21.73 -8.38 -31.63
N LEU A 301 21.10 -7.66 -32.55
CA LEU A 301 20.18 -6.55 -32.28
C LEU A 301 18.72 -7.01 -32.48
N ALA A 302 17.87 -6.79 -31.48
CA ALA A 302 16.44 -7.02 -31.62
C ALA A 302 15.81 -5.85 -32.38
N VAL A 303 15.27 -6.14 -33.57
CA VAL A 303 14.67 -5.18 -34.49
C VAL A 303 13.29 -5.61 -34.94
N CYS A 304 12.46 -4.63 -35.27
CA CYS A 304 11.17 -4.87 -35.92
C CYS A 304 11.41 -4.95 -37.43
N VAL A 305 11.26 -6.15 -37.98
CA VAL A 305 11.50 -6.43 -39.40
C VAL A 305 10.19 -6.69 -40.12
N ASP A 306 10.06 -6.17 -41.33
CA ASP A 306 8.97 -6.51 -42.24
C ASP A 306 9.30 -7.87 -42.89
N PRO A 307 8.55 -8.95 -42.58
CA PRO A 307 8.85 -10.27 -43.12
C PRO A 307 8.79 -10.33 -44.64
N SER A 308 8.10 -9.38 -45.29
CA SER A 308 7.99 -9.31 -46.76
C SER A 308 9.19 -8.65 -47.45
N LYS A 309 10.12 -8.06 -46.67
CA LYS A 309 11.32 -7.37 -47.18
C LYS A 309 12.62 -8.13 -46.94
N VAL A 310 12.59 -9.28 -46.26
CA VAL A 310 13.77 -10.14 -46.11
C VAL A 310 13.94 -10.92 -47.42
N PRO A 311 15.07 -10.79 -48.14
CA PRO A 311 15.30 -11.53 -49.37
C PRO A 311 15.31 -13.03 -49.10
N ALA A 312 14.63 -13.82 -49.93
CA ALA A 312 14.52 -15.28 -49.81
C ALA A 312 15.85 -16.05 -50.05
N ASP A 313 16.98 -15.37 -50.19
CA ASP A 313 18.28 -15.94 -50.55
C ASP A 313 19.37 -15.55 -49.55
N SER A 314 19.26 -16.10 -48.35
CA SER A 314 20.43 -16.47 -47.55
C SER A 314 20.10 -17.79 -46.88
N GLY A 315 20.42 -18.88 -47.59
CA GLY A 315 20.39 -20.22 -47.03
C GLY A 315 21.25 -20.28 -45.78
N ALA A 316 20.59 -20.28 -44.62
CA ALA A 316 21.09 -20.86 -43.40
C ALA A 316 20.20 -22.07 -43.08
N SER A 317 20.85 -23.21 -43.11
CA SER A 317 20.43 -24.54 -42.69
C SER A 317 19.22 -24.59 -41.76
N ALA A 318 18.25 -25.43 -42.14
CA ALA A 318 17.46 -26.17 -41.18
C ALA A 318 18.41 -27.08 -40.38
N ASP A 319 19.07 -26.57 -39.35
CA ASP A 319 19.55 -27.34 -38.20
C ASP A 319 19.97 -26.41 -37.04
N SER A 320 19.00 -26.07 -36.20
CA SER A 320 19.20 -25.86 -34.75
C SER A 320 17.82 -25.73 -34.12
N THR A 321 17.26 -26.87 -33.72
CA THR A 321 16.40 -26.91 -32.56
C THR A 321 17.27 -26.56 -31.35
N ASP A 322 17.44 -25.27 -31.10
CA ASP A 322 17.70 -24.79 -29.75
C ASP A 322 16.41 -24.10 -29.33
N ASP A 323 15.58 -24.85 -28.62
CA ASP A 323 14.33 -24.40 -28.02
C ASP A 323 14.64 -23.34 -26.96
N GLY A 324 14.89 -22.11 -27.39
CA GLY A 324 14.85 -20.89 -26.59
C GLY A 324 13.42 -20.41 -26.32
N GLY A 325 12.44 -21.32 -26.39
CA GLY A 325 11.09 -21.08 -25.94
C GLY A 325 11.12 -20.79 -24.44
N ALA A 326 11.18 -19.51 -24.08
CA ALA A 326 10.76 -19.05 -22.76
C ALA A 326 9.27 -19.34 -22.62
N LEU A 327 8.95 -20.61 -22.35
CA LEU A 327 7.72 -20.95 -21.66
C LEU A 327 7.77 -20.18 -20.36
N ALA A 328 6.83 -19.24 -20.19
CA ALA A 328 6.58 -18.62 -18.91
C ALA A 328 6.52 -19.74 -17.85
N PRO A 329 7.32 -19.70 -16.78
CA PRO A 329 7.15 -20.67 -15.72
C PRO A 329 5.75 -20.50 -15.15
N ASP A 330 4.99 -21.59 -15.17
CA ASP A 330 3.68 -21.72 -14.57
C ASP A 330 3.83 -21.41 -13.07
N PHE A 331 3.48 -20.18 -12.66
CA PHE A 331 3.46 -19.75 -11.27
C PHE A 331 2.12 -20.12 -10.62
N ASP A 332 1.73 -21.38 -10.71
CA ASP A 332 0.78 -21.96 -9.77
C ASP A 332 1.04 -23.45 -9.61
N GLN A 333 1.73 -23.79 -8.52
CA GLN A 333 1.52 -25.03 -7.76
C GLN A 333 2.37 -25.00 -6.49
N THR A 334 1.67 -24.88 -5.37
CA THR A 334 2.19 -25.21 -4.04
C THR A 334 2.47 -26.71 -3.94
N PRO A 335 3.67 -27.17 -3.54
CA PRO A 335 3.83 -28.50 -2.99
C PRO A 335 3.55 -28.47 -1.48
N ALA A 336 2.77 -29.42 -1.00
CA ALA A 336 2.67 -29.77 0.41
C ALA A 336 4.05 -30.20 0.95
N PRO A 337 4.32 -30.05 2.27
CA PRO A 337 5.59 -30.51 2.83
C PRO A 337 5.66 -32.04 2.91
N ASP A 338 6.65 -32.61 2.24
CA ASP A 338 7.10 -33.99 2.44
C ASP A 338 7.72 -34.15 3.83
N ASN A 339 7.06 -34.93 4.68
CA ASN A 339 7.64 -35.51 5.87
C ASN A 339 8.21 -36.88 5.50
N GLY A 340 9.51 -36.95 5.22
CA GLY A 340 10.22 -38.18 4.90
C GLY A 340 11.34 -38.49 5.89
N PHE A 341 10.98 -39.01 7.06
CA PHE A 341 11.86 -39.89 7.85
C PHE A 341 11.54 -41.32 7.40
N GLY A 342 12.47 -42.00 6.75
CA GLY A 342 12.29 -43.38 6.28
C GLY A 342 13.22 -44.34 7.00
N VAL A 343 12.63 -45.39 7.61
CA VAL A 343 13.14 -46.76 7.64
C VAL A 343 12.02 -47.70 8.10
N GLY A 344 11.77 -48.77 7.33
CA GLY A 344 10.96 -49.91 7.79
C GLY A 344 10.11 -50.55 6.69
N SER A 345 10.65 -51.62 6.12
CA SER A 345 10.11 -52.57 5.14
C SER A 345 8.66 -53.04 5.40
N ASP A 346 7.89 -53.31 4.33
CA ASP A 346 7.51 -54.68 3.95
C ASP A 346 6.56 -54.74 2.73
N SER A 347 6.67 -55.89 2.07
CA SER A 347 6.02 -56.46 0.88
C SER A 347 4.51 -56.30 0.68
N GLY A 348 4.07 -56.29 -0.60
CA GLY A 348 2.77 -56.87 -0.97
C GLY A 348 2.09 -56.35 -2.25
N SER A 349 2.17 -57.12 -3.33
CA SER A 349 1.14 -57.43 -4.35
C SER A 349 0.33 -56.33 -5.08
N SER A 350 0.67 -56.17 -6.37
CA SER A 350 -0.15 -56.38 -7.60
C SER A 350 -1.65 -55.99 -7.71
N VAL A 351 -2.00 -55.64 -8.97
CA VAL A 351 -3.32 -55.49 -9.63
C VAL A 351 -3.88 -54.05 -9.57
N GLY A 352 -4.33 -53.38 -10.63
CA GLY A 352 -4.45 -53.67 -12.06
C GLY A 352 -5.27 -52.56 -12.74
N VAL A 353 -4.90 -52.23 -13.98
CA VAL A 353 -5.69 -51.74 -15.14
C VAL A 353 -6.85 -50.74 -14.95
N GLY A 354 -6.84 -49.66 -15.74
CA GLY A 354 -8.03 -48.88 -16.06
C GLY A 354 -7.74 -47.60 -16.86
N ALA A 355 -7.78 -47.69 -18.19
CA ALA A 355 -7.75 -46.57 -19.12
C ALA A 355 -9.08 -45.80 -19.15
N GLY A 356 -9.04 -44.54 -19.54
CA GLY A 356 -10.23 -43.71 -19.82
C GLY A 356 -9.82 -42.34 -20.37
N GLU A 357 -9.87 -42.22 -21.69
CA GLU A 357 -9.73 -41.01 -22.49
C GLU A 357 -10.94 -40.08 -22.29
N ASP A 358 -10.77 -38.75 -22.39
CA ASP A 358 -11.65 -37.89 -23.22
C ASP A 358 -11.20 -36.41 -23.21
N ALA A 359 -11.42 -35.77 -24.36
CA ALA A 359 -10.81 -34.52 -24.80
C ALA A 359 -11.73 -33.28 -24.74
N GLY A 360 -11.16 -32.15 -24.28
CA GLY A 360 -11.37 -30.75 -24.75
C GLY A 360 -12.73 -30.04 -24.51
N PRO A 361 -12.87 -28.74 -24.88
CA PRO A 361 -11.83 -27.73 -25.17
C PRO A 361 -12.02 -26.34 -24.51
N GLY A 362 -10.92 -25.59 -24.42
CA GLY A 362 -10.74 -24.18 -24.84
C GLY A 362 -11.66 -23.06 -24.33
N GLY A 363 -11.10 -22.12 -23.56
CA GLY A 363 -11.65 -20.79 -23.33
C GLY A 363 -10.57 -19.77 -22.95
N ALA A 364 -10.05 -19.05 -23.94
CA ALA A 364 -9.05 -18.00 -23.80
C ALA A 364 -9.67 -16.69 -23.27
N ASN A 365 -9.02 -16.04 -22.31
CA ASN A 365 -9.24 -14.63 -21.97
C ASN A 365 -7.89 -13.93 -21.82
N GLY A 366 -7.57 -13.07 -22.79
CA GLY A 366 -6.38 -12.23 -22.79
C GLY A 366 -6.54 -11.01 -21.86
N ALA A 367 -5.52 -10.75 -21.05
CA ALA A 367 -5.40 -9.53 -20.27
C ALA A 367 -4.22 -8.70 -20.79
N SER A 368 -4.56 -7.52 -21.32
CA SER A 368 -3.66 -6.50 -21.87
C SER A 368 -2.87 -5.79 -20.76
N LEU A 369 -1.55 -5.91 -20.76
CA LEU A 369 -0.65 -5.14 -19.88
C LEU A 369 -0.27 -3.79 -20.52
N GLN A 370 -0.82 -2.70 -19.98
CA GLN A 370 -0.36 -1.33 -20.24
C GLN A 370 0.58 -0.91 -19.10
N GLY A 371 1.88 -0.95 -19.33
CA GLY A 371 2.90 -0.45 -18.41
C GLY A 371 3.23 1.02 -18.69
N SER A 372 2.98 1.88 -17.71
CA SER A 372 3.41 3.27 -17.69
C SER A 372 4.91 3.34 -17.35
N GLY A 373 5.69 4.02 -18.19
CA GLY A 373 7.11 4.27 -17.95
C GLY A 373 7.34 5.25 -16.81
N CYS A 374 8.45 5.08 -16.09
CA CYS A 374 8.94 6.07 -15.13
C CYS A 374 10.42 6.34 -15.39
N GLN A 375 10.70 7.59 -15.74
CA GLN A 375 12.01 8.15 -16.06
C GLN A 375 12.87 8.33 -14.80
N VAL A 376 14.17 8.17 -14.99
CA VAL A 376 15.23 8.34 -13.99
C VAL A 376 15.50 9.84 -13.80
N ALA A 377 15.37 10.35 -12.57
CA ALA A 377 15.83 11.69 -12.21
C ALA A 377 17.25 11.61 -11.65
N GLY A 378 18.22 12.07 -12.44
CA GLY A 378 19.55 12.44 -11.96
C GLY A 378 19.54 13.90 -11.49
N ALA A 379 20.18 14.17 -10.35
CA ALA A 379 20.54 15.52 -9.95
C ALA A 379 21.88 15.47 -9.19
N GLU A 380 22.95 15.89 -9.87
CA GLU A 380 24.19 16.35 -9.24
C GLU A 380 24.26 17.89 -9.28
N LEU A 381 25.04 18.41 -8.33
CA LEU A 381 25.26 19.79 -7.93
C LEU A 381 25.82 20.72 -9.05
N SER A 382 25.49 22.02 -8.98
CA SER A 382 26.45 23.11 -8.68
C SER A 382 26.04 24.48 -9.28
N ALA A 383 26.49 25.54 -8.59
CA ALA A 383 26.74 26.92 -9.01
C ALA A 383 25.65 27.99 -8.78
N GLN A 384 25.96 28.88 -7.83
CA GLN A 384 25.41 30.22 -7.63
C GLN A 384 25.87 31.19 -8.74
N PRO A 385 25.22 32.36 -8.86
CA PRO A 385 25.99 33.58 -8.62
C PRO A 385 25.28 34.64 -7.76
N LEU A 386 26.10 35.35 -6.99
CA LEU A 386 25.83 36.64 -6.34
C LEU A 386 25.83 37.78 -7.38
N LEU A 387 24.98 38.80 -7.22
CA LEU A 387 25.40 40.21 -7.07
C LEU A 387 24.22 41.18 -6.80
N LEU A 388 24.31 41.84 -5.64
CA LEU A 388 24.24 43.29 -5.40
C LEU A 388 23.00 44.14 -5.76
N GLY A 389 22.38 44.69 -4.71
CA GLY A 389 21.62 45.95 -4.71
C GLY A 389 21.51 46.48 -3.27
N LEU A 390 22.11 47.65 -2.99
CA LEU A 390 22.43 48.22 -1.67
C LEU A 390 21.68 49.56 -1.46
N LEU A 391 21.44 49.93 -0.19
CA LEU A 391 21.21 51.29 0.38
C LEU A 391 19.78 51.87 0.22
N LEU A 392 19.15 52.58 1.16
CA LEU A 392 19.53 53.22 2.43
C LEU A 392 18.26 53.60 3.22
N ALA A 393 18.32 53.59 4.56
CA ALA A 393 18.04 54.73 5.45
C ALA A 393 17.48 54.31 6.83
N ALA A 394 18.33 54.48 7.84
CA ALA A 394 17.94 54.66 9.24
C ALA A 394 18.15 56.14 9.61
N LEU A 395 17.33 56.68 10.53
CA LEU A 395 17.78 57.31 11.79
C LEU A 395 16.65 58.14 12.47
N LEU A 396 16.44 57.80 13.75
CA LEU A 396 16.24 58.66 14.93
C LEU A 396 15.01 59.58 15.06
N THR A 397 14.31 59.45 16.20
CA THR A 397 14.46 60.40 17.32
C THR A 397 13.97 59.81 18.66
N LEU A 398 14.77 60.03 19.69
CA LEU A 398 14.47 59.78 21.11
C LEU A 398 13.55 60.88 21.68
N GLY A 399 12.72 60.53 22.68
CA GLY A 399 11.90 61.52 23.41
C GLY A 399 11.41 61.03 24.77
N ARG A 400 12.27 61.15 25.77
CA ARG A 400 12.16 60.76 27.19
C ARG A 400 10.98 61.34 28.01
N ARG A 401 10.59 60.52 29.01
CA ARG A 401 10.47 60.78 30.48
C ARG A 401 9.12 61.14 31.14
N ARG A 402 8.70 60.18 31.99
CA ARG A 402 8.46 60.21 33.46
C ARG A 402 7.53 61.29 34.05
N ARG A 403 6.59 60.82 34.89
CA ARG A 403 6.55 61.15 36.34
C ARG A 403 5.86 60.06 37.16
N ARG A 404 6.42 59.84 38.36
CA ARG A 404 6.02 58.94 39.45
C ARG A 404 4.93 59.61 40.29
N HIS A 405 4.14 58.84 41.05
CA HIS A 405 3.85 59.17 42.45
C HIS A 405 3.68 57.90 43.31
N HIS A 406 4.27 57.97 44.50
CA HIS A 406 4.25 57.01 45.62
C HIS A 406 2.92 57.06 46.39
N HIS A 407 2.52 55.95 47.02
CA HIS A 407 2.45 55.82 48.49
C HIS A 407 2.26 54.36 48.92
N ALA A 408 2.89 54.01 50.04
CA ALA A 408 2.93 52.69 50.68
C ALA A 408 2.11 52.70 52.02
N PRO A 409 2.29 51.78 52.99
CA PRO A 409 1.30 50.76 53.37
C PRO A 409 0.75 50.91 54.82
N SER A 410 -0.23 50.08 55.22
CA SER A 410 -0.57 49.90 56.65
C SER A 410 -0.78 48.44 57.06
N LEU A 411 -0.47 48.20 58.33
CA LEU A 411 -0.17 46.98 59.06
C LEU A 411 -1.38 46.26 59.71
N ARG A 412 -1.16 44.97 60.06
CA ARG A 412 -1.68 44.21 61.25
C ARG A 412 -3.20 43.88 61.24
N ARG A 413 -3.74 42.76 61.77
CA ARG A 413 -3.33 41.78 62.82
C ARG A 413 -4.27 40.52 62.80
N ARG A 414 -3.73 39.35 63.17
CA ARG A 414 -4.23 38.27 64.09
C ARG A 414 -5.46 37.38 63.82
N ASP A 415 -5.15 36.07 63.91
CA ASP A 415 -5.75 34.98 64.71
C ASP A 415 -7.24 34.62 64.62
N ALA A 416 -7.53 33.37 64.25
CA ALA A 416 -8.09 32.38 65.19
C ALA A 416 -8.17 30.97 64.56
N SER A 417 -7.58 30.03 65.29
CA SER A 417 -7.73 28.58 65.15
C SER A 417 -9.07 28.14 65.76
N CYS A 418 -9.76 27.17 65.16
CA CYS A 418 -10.72 26.33 65.89
C CYS A 418 -10.72 24.91 65.31
N ARG A 419 -10.44 23.96 66.20
CA ARG A 419 -10.41 22.52 66.03
C ARG A 419 -11.34 21.93 67.12
N ALA A 420 -12.26 21.06 66.74
CA ALA A 420 -12.94 20.04 67.56
C ALA A 420 -13.96 19.33 66.64
N ARG A 421 -14.07 18.00 66.54
CA ARG A 421 -13.64 16.87 67.39
C ARG A 421 -13.04 15.76 66.54
#